data_AF-A0A9E6MEH1-F1
#
_entry.id   AF-A0A9E6MEH1-F1
#
_cell.length_a   1.000
_cell.length_b   1.000
_cell.length_c   1.000
_cell.angle_alpha   90.00
_cell.angle_beta   90.00
_cell.angle_gamma   90.00
#
_symmetry.space_group_name_H-M   'P 1'
#
loop_
_entity.id
_entity.type
_entity.pdbx_description
1 polymer ?
#
loop_
_entity_poly.entity_id
_entity_poly.type
_entity_poly.pdbx_seq_one_letter_code
_entity_poly.pdbx_strand_id
1 'polypeptide(L)'
;MVSIKSIEGIKPAYQEKLLSIGIRTTDQLLEVGATSAGRMRIADEAHLSETQVKEWVHRADLLRIHGISHEVADLLARVGACTVPKLAYRQAVSLHDDLVSYNAAHHVTKHVPTVGEVEAILKAAKRLPKMIHH
;
A
#
# COMPACT_ATOMS: atom_id res chain seq x y z
N MET A 1 10.27 -6.38 10.43
CA MET A 1 8.87 -6.14 10.03
C MET A 1 8.58 -4.66 10.17
N VAL A 2 7.90 -4.06 9.19
CA VAL A 2 7.58 -2.62 9.19
C VAL A 2 6.40 -2.38 10.15
N SER A 3 6.46 -1.31 10.93
CA SER A 3 5.40 -0.98 11.88
C SER A 3 4.14 -0.53 11.14
N ILE A 4 2.96 -0.89 11.65
CA ILE A 4 1.68 -0.50 11.04
C ILE A 4 1.53 1.02 10.90
N LYS A 5 2.15 1.80 11.79
CA LYS A 5 2.17 3.27 11.76
C LYS A 5 2.84 3.87 10.51
N SER A 6 3.62 3.07 9.78
CA SER A 6 4.27 3.51 8.55
C SER A 6 3.30 3.58 7.37
N ILE A 7 2.08 3.07 7.47
CA ILE A 7 1.08 3.21 6.42
C ILE A 7 0.46 4.60 6.48
N GLU A 8 0.46 5.30 5.34
CA GLU A 8 -0.17 6.61 5.21
C GLU A 8 -1.66 6.56 5.60
N GLY A 9 -2.09 7.51 6.43
CA GLY A 9 -3.45 7.57 6.98
C GLY A 9 -3.69 6.80 8.28
N ILE A 10 -2.74 5.98 8.77
CA ILE A 10 -2.86 5.35 10.10
C ILE A 10 -2.41 6.33 11.19
N LYS A 11 -3.37 7.09 11.71
CA LYS A 11 -3.21 7.97 12.89
C LYS A 11 -3.17 7.17 14.20
N PRO A 12 -2.66 7.73 15.31
CA PRO A 12 -2.56 7.03 16.59
C PRO A 12 -3.85 6.33 17.04
N ALA A 13 -5.01 6.98 16.88
CA ALA A 13 -6.31 6.39 17.22
C ALA A 13 -6.65 5.12 16.41
N TYR A 14 -6.28 5.07 15.13
CA TYR A 14 -6.48 3.87 14.30
C TYR A 14 -5.43 2.80 14.56
N GLN A 15 -4.20 3.22 14.86
CA GLN A 15 -3.15 2.32 15.29
C GLN A 15 -3.58 1.56 16.54
N GLU A 16 -4.09 2.25 17.57
CA GLU A 16 -4.57 1.61 18.81
C GLU A 16 -5.65 0.55 18.56
N LYS A 17 -6.61 0.84 17.66
CA LYS A 17 -7.65 -0.11 17.25
C LYS A 17 -7.09 -1.36 16.56
N LEU A 18 -6.08 -1.20 15.71
CA LEU A 18 -5.41 -2.34 15.06
C LEU A 18 -4.57 -3.14 16.07
N LEU A 19 -3.92 -2.44 17.01
CA LEU A 19 -3.15 -3.07 18.08
C LEU A 19 -4.03 -3.90 19.03
N SER A 20 -5.26 -3.43 19.34
CA SER A 20 -6.19 -4.14 20.22
C SER A 20 -6.66 -5.47 19.65
N ILE A 21 -6.67 -5.62 18.32
CA ILE A 21 -6.98 -6.88 17.61
C ILE A 21 -5.71 -7.67 17.23
N GLY A 22 -4.54 -7.26 17.74
CA GLY A 22 -3.28 -7.97 17.57
C GLY A 22 -2.46 -7.61 16.32
N ILE A 23 -2.91 -6.66 15.50
CA ILE A 23 -2.22 -6.23 14.27
C ILE A 23 -1.23 -5.10 14.59
N ARG A 24 0.08 -5.43 14.57
CA ARG A 24 1.17 -4.50 14.92
C ARG A 24 2.03 -4.07 13.74
N THR A 25 2.01 -4.86 12.68
CA THR A 25 2.92 -4.73 11.53
C THR A 25 2.16 -4.74 10.21
N THR A 26 2.78 -4.19 9.18
CA THR A 26 2.24 -4.21 7.81
C THR A 26 2.04 -5.64 7.31
N ASP A 27 2.95 -6.55 7.66
CA ASP A 27 2.90 -7.94 7.23
C ASP A 27 1.70 -8.66 7.87
N GLN A 28 1.46 -8.46 9.17
CA GLN A 28 0.27 -8.98 9.85
C GLN A 28 -1.03 -8.42 9.26
N LEU A 29 -1.06 -7.11 8.95
CA LEU A 29 -2.24 -6.51 8.32
C LEU A 29 -2.51 -7.16 6.96
N LEU A 30 -1.46 -7.38 6.16
CA LEU A 30 -1.58 -7.99 4.85
C LEU A 30 -1.99 -9.46 4.94
N GLU A 31 -1.41 -10.24 5.85
CA GLU A 31 -1.74 -11.65 6.05
C GLU A 31 -3.21 -11.82 6.43
N VAL A 32 -3.71 -11.05 7.41
CA VAL A 32 -5.10 -11.14 7.85
C VAL A 32 -6.04 -10.52 6.81
N GLY A 33 -5.65 -9.41 6.20
CA GLY A 33 -6.46 -8.65 5.23
C GLY A 33 -6.36 -9.10 3.78
N ALA A 34 -5.64 -10.20 3.49
CA ALA A 34 -5.43 -10.71 2.14
C ALA A 34 -6.73 -11.01 1.39
N THR A 35 -7.78 -11.43 2.10
CA THR A 35 -9.08 -11.82 1.53
C THR A 35 -10.18 -10.80 1.87
N SER A 36 -11.29 -10.82 1.12
CA SER A 36 -12.44 -9.96 1.44
C SER A 36 -13.01 -10.23 2.84
N ALA A 37 -13.15 -11.50 3.22
CA ALA A 37 -13.60 -11.89 4.54
C ALA A 37 -12.64 -11.43 5.65
N GLY A 38 -11.33 -11.48 5.40
CA GLY A 38 -10.32 -11.00 6.34
C GLY A 38 -10.39 -9.49 6.56
N ARG A 39 -10.61 -8.71 5.49
CA ARG A 39 -10.80 -7.25 5.59
C ARG A 39 -12.07 -6.88 6.35
N MET A 40 -13.17 -7.60 6.09
CA MET A 40 -14.43 -7.41 6.81
C MET A 40 -14.25 -7.69 8.31
N ARG A 41 -13.57 -8.79 8.68
CA ARG A 41 -13.25 -9.09 10.08
C ARG A 41 -12.44 -7.99 10.75
N ILE A 42 -11.38 -7.49 10.09
CA ILE A 42 -10.57 -6.38 10.62
C ILE A 42 -11.45 -5.14 10.82
N ALA A 43 -12.31 -4.82 9.84
CA ALA A 43 -13.19 -3.67 9.91
C ALA A 43 -14.16 -3.78 11.09
N ASP A 44 -14.76 -4.95 11.31
CA ASP A 44 -15.68 -5.20 12.40
C ASP A 44 -14.99 -5.14 13.77
N GLU A 45 -13.90 -5.88 13.96
CA GLU A 45 -13.19 -5.98 15.24
C GLU A 45 -12.50 -4.67 15.65
N ALA A 46 -11.97 -3.91 14.67
CA ALA A 46 -11.34 -2.62 14.92
C ALA A 46 -12.33 -1.44 14.90
N HIS A 47 -13.62 -1.69 14.59
CA HIS A 47 -14.63 -0.65 14.38
C HIS A 47 -14.15 0.42 13.38
N LEU A 48 -13.81 -0.03 12.17
CA LEU A 48 -13.32 0.75 11.04
C LEU A 48 -14.19 0.49 9.81
N SER A 49 -14.05 1.32 8.78
CA SER A 49 -14.69 1.01 7.49
C SER A 49 -13.88 -0.01 6.69
N GLU A 50 -14.57 -0.91 6.00
CA GLU A 50 -13.94 -1.88 5.08
C GLU A 50 -13.09 -1.18 4.01
N THR A 51 -13.54 -0.02 3.53
CA THR A 51 -12.81 0.78 2.55
C THR A 51 -11.45 1.21 3.09
N GLN A 52 -11.39 1.75 4.32
CA GLN A 52 -10.11 2.15 4.93
C GLN A 52 -9.17 0.96 5.11
N VAL A 53 -9.70 -0.17 5.62
CA VAL A 53 -8.91 -1.39 5.79
C VAL A 53 -8.36 -1.88 4.45
N LYS A 54 -9.19 -1.89 3.41
CA LYS A 54 -8.78 -2.28 2.05
C LYS A 54 -7.64 -1.41 1.54
N GLU A 55 -7.72 -0.10 1.70
CA GLU A 55 -6.65 0.78 1.26
C GLU A 55 -5.36 0.60 2.05
N TRP A 56 -5.42 0.35 3.37
CA TRP A 56 -4.24 0.06 4.16
C TRP A 56 -3.60 -1.28 3.79
N VAL A 57 -4.41 -2.31 3.53
CA VAL A 57 -3.91 -3.61 3.03
C VAL A 57 -3.21 -3.44 1.67
N HIS A 58 -3.78 -2.63 0.78
CA HIS A 58 -3.15 -2.30 -0.51
C HIS A 58 -1.80 -1.60 -0.33
N ARG A 59 -1.70 -0.61 0.56
CA ARG A 59 -0.44 0.06 0.89
C ARG A 59 0.56 -0.90 1.55
N ALA A 60 0.09 -1.80 2.42
CA ALA A 60 0.92 -2.84 3.03
C ALA A 60 1.50 -3.80 1.99
N ASP A 61 0.73 -4.15 0.95
CA ASP A 61 1.22 -4.99 -0.17
C ASP A 61 2.33 -4.28 -0.95
N LEU A 62 2.20 -2.97 -1.21
CA LEU A 62 3.23 -2.17 -1.88
C LEU A 62 4.51 -2.01 -1.03
N LEU A 63 4.38 -1.86 0.29
CA LEU A 63 5.50 -1.73 1.22
C LEU A 63 6.39 -2.99 1.33
N ARG A 64 5.97 -4.12 0.74
CA ARG A 64 6.81 -5.32 0.58
C ARG A 64 7.95 -5.10 -0.40
N ILE A 65 7.83 -4.13 -1.29
CA ILE A 65 8.85 -3.81 -2.28
C ILE A 65 9.97 -3.06 -1.55
N HIS A 66 11.15 -3.68 -1.50
CA HIS A 66 12.30 -3.11 -0.83
C HIS A 66 12.67 -1.74 -1.43
N GLY A 67 12.90 -0.75 -0.57
CA GLY A 67 13.29 0.61 -0.96
C GLY A 67 12.12 1.56 -1.25
N ILE A 68 10.86 1.11 -1.20
CA ILE A 68 9.71 2.01 -1.32
C ILE A 68 9.43 2.70 0.01
N SER A 69 9.28 4.03 -0.02
CA SER A 69 8.80 4.82 1.10
C SER A 69 7.27 4.75 1.21
N HIS A 70 6.73 5.07 2.38
CA HIS A 70 5.29 5.13 2.60
C HIS A 70 4.58 6.17 1.74
N GLU A 71 5.23 7.30 1.48
CA GLU A 71 4.71 8.33 0.58
C GLU A 71 4.62 7.82 -0.87
N VAL A 72 5.65 7.10 -1.34
CA VAL A 72 5.64 6.51 -2.68
C VAL A 72 4.59 5.39 -2.78
N ALA A 73 4.44 4.57 -1.73
CA ALA A 73 3.37 3.58 -1.67
C ALA A 73 1.97 4.22 -1.71
N ASP A 74 1.77 5.37 -1.03
CA ASP A 74 0.52 6.12 -1.14
C ASP A 74 0.31 6.64 -2.56
N LEU A 75 1.30 7.30 -3.14
CA LEU A 75 1.22 7.85 -4.49
C LEU A 75 0.89 6.78 -5.53
N LEU A 76 1.56 5.62 -5.48
CA LEU A 76 1.26 4.45 -6.32
C LEU A 76 -0.20 3.98 -6.15
N ALA A 77 -0.69 3.93 -4.92
CA ALA A 77 -2.08 3.55 -4.66
C ALA A 77 -3.07 4.58 -5.23
N ARG A 78 -2.76 5.87 -5.14
CA ARG A 78 -3.59 6.98 -5.65
C ARG A 78 -3.72 6.99 -7.16
N VAL A 79 -2.68 6.59 -7.90
CA VAL A 79 -2.72 6.43 -9.37
C VAL A 79 -3.32 5.08 -9.82
N GLY A 80 -3.90 4.31 -8.90
CA GLY A 80 -4.58 3.05 -9.20
C GLY A 80 -3.65 1.83 -9.34
N ALA A 81 -2.36 1.97 -9.03
CA ALA A 81 -1.42 0.85 -8.92
C ALA A 81 -1.42 0.29 -7.49
N CYS A 82 -2.60 -0.10 -7.01
CA CYS A 82 -2.86 -0.37 -5.59
C CYS A 82 -2.45 -1.74 -5.07
N THR A 83 -1.90 -2.63 -5.91
CA THR A 83 -1.40 -3.95 -5.47
C THR A 83 -0.18 -4.36 -6.27
N VAL A 84 0.67 -5.23 -5.71
CA VAL A 84 1.86 -5.77 -6.36
C VAL A 84 1.55 -6.40 -7.73
N PRO A 85 0.50 -7.24 -7.90
CA PRO A 85 0.16 -7.77 -9.21
C PRO A 85 -0.28 -6.69 -10.21
N LYS A 86 -1.01 -5.66 -9.77
CA LYS A 86 -1.42 -4.55 -10.65
C LYS A 86 -0.25 -3.67 -11.05
N LEU A 87 0.73 -3.53 -10.17
CA LEU A 87 1.94 -2.77 -10.42
C LEU A 87 2.86 -3.52 -11.41
N ALA A 88 3.08 -4.82 -11.20
CA ALA A 88 4.06 -5.63 -11.94
C ALA A 88 3.96 -5.59 -13.48
N TYR A 89 2.79 -5.29 -14.04
CA TYR A 89 2.55 -5.27 -15.49
C TYR A 89 2.37 -3.87 -16.09
N ARG A 90 2.56 -2.80 -15.32
CA ARG A 90 2.52 -1.42 -15.83
C ARG A 90 3.75 -1.12 -16.69
N GLN A 91 3.61 -0.12 -17.57
CA GLN A 91 4.72 0.45 -18.33
C GLN A 91 5.36 1.58 -17.50
N ALA A 92 6.68 1.56 -17.34
CA ALA A 92 7.39 2.47 -16.44
C ALA A 92 7.19 3.95 -16.79
N VAL A 93 7.30 4.31 -18.07
CA VAL A 93 7.14 5.69 -18.55
C VAL A 93 5.72 6.20 -18.28
N SER A 94 4.69 5.45 -18.70
CA SER A 94 3.30 5.82 -18.44
C SER A 94 2.99 5.93 -16.94
N LEU A 95 3.50 5.00 -16.12
CA LEU A 95 3.30 5.07 -14.67
C LEU A 95 3.99 6.30 -14.08
N HIS A 96 5.22 6.60 -14.50
CA HIS A 96 5.92 7.81 -14.06
C HIS A 96 5.12 9.08 -14.39
N ASP A 97 4.58 9.19 -15.61
CA ASP A 97 3.81 10.35 -16.02
C ASP A 97 2.51 10.49 -15.20
N ASP A 98 1.85 9.38 -14.87
CA ASP A 98 0.70 9.36 -13.95
C ASP A 98 1.12 9.84 -12.55
N LEU A 99 2.26 9.38 -12.03
CA LEU A 99 2.79 9.75 -10.71
C LEU A 99 3.14 11.24 -10.64
N VAL A 100 3.81 11.77 -11.67
CA VAL A 100 4.16 13.21 -11.77
C VAL A 100 2.89 14.04 -11.85
N SER A 101 1.96 13.68 -12.75
CA SER A 101 0.71 14.43 -12.95
C SER A 101 -0.13 14.46 -11.67
N TYR A 102 -0.26 13.32 -10.98
CA TYR A 102 -0.99 13.25 -9.72
C TYR A 102 -0.29 14.04 -8.61
N ASN A 103 1.04 13.92 -8.48
CA ASN A 103 1.78 14.60 -7.43
C ASN A 103 1.82 16.13 -7.63
N ALA A 104 1.80 16.59 -8.89
CA ALA A 104 1.68 18.02 -9.20
C ALA A 104 0.34 18.61 -8.74
N ALA A 105 -0.74 17.84 -8.78
CA ALA A 105 -2.07 18.26 -8.34
C ALA A 105 -2.31 18.12 -6.83
N HIS A 106 -1.68 17.12 -6.19
CA HIS A 106 -2.04 16.71 -4.83
C HIS A 106 -0.89 16.77 -3.81
N HIS A 107 0.35 16.97 -4.24
CA HIS A 107 1.54 17.11 -3.37
C HIS A 107 1.68 15.98 -2.33
N VAL A 108 1.50 14.73 -2.76
CA VAL A 108 1.53 13.53 -1.90
C VAL A 108 2.93 13.26 -1.35
N THR A 109 3.97 13.43 -2.17
CA THR A 109 5.36 13.19 -1.79
C THR A 109 6.26 14.33 -2.21
N LYS A 110 7.35 14.50 -1.47
CA LYS A 110 8.43 15.44 -1.82
C LYS A 110 9.27 14.95 -2.99
N HIS A 111 9.37 13.63 -3.18
CA HIS A 111 10.20 13.01 -4.22
C HIS A 111 9.36 12.04 -5.05
N VAL A 112 9.06 12.42 -6.29
CA VAL A 112 8.46 11.50 -7.26
C VAL A 112 9.55 10.58 -7.79
N PRO A 113 9.38 9.24 -7.75
CA PRO A 113 10.36 8.32 -8.30
C PRO A 113 10.62 8.60 -9.77
N THR A 114 11.90 8.64 -10.17
CA THR A 114 12.34 8.72 -11.55
C THR A 114 11.89 7.48 -12.35
N VAL A 115 11.89 7.56 -13.68
CA VAL A 115 11.55 6.41 -14.55
C VAL A 115 12.40 5.17 -14.19
N GLY A 116 13.70 5.32 -13.94
CA GLY A 116 14.58 4.21 -13.55
C GLY A 116 14.24 3.60 -12.19
N GLU A 117 13.84 4.43 -11.21
CA GLU A 117 13.33 3.95 -9.92
C GLU A 117 12.00 3.20 -10.09
N VAL A 118 11.11 3.71 -10.94
CA VAL A 118 9.86 3.02 -11.30
C VAL A 118 10.16 1.66 -11.94
N GLU A 119 11.09 1.57 -12.89
CA GLU A 119 11.50 0.29 -13.49
C GLU A 119 12.02 -0.71 -12.44
N ALA A 120 12.82 -0.25 -11.48
CA ALA A 120 13.30 -1.08 -10.38
C ALA A 120 12.16 -1.58 -9.50
N ILE A 121 11.20 -0.70 -9.18
CA ILE A 121 9.98 -1.04 -8.44
C ILE A 121 9.16 -2.11 -9.18
N LEU A 122 8.93 -1.93 -10.49
CA LEU A 122 8.20 -2.89 -11.33
C LEU A 122 8.90 -4.25 -11.37
N LYS A 123 10.22 -4.26 -11.50
CA LYS A 123 11.04 -5.49 -11.50
C LYS A 123 10.99 -6.21 -10.15
N ALA A 124 11.00 -5.47 -9.05
CA ALA A 124 10.86 -6.04 -7.71
C ALA A 124 9.44 -6.59 -7.49
N ALA A 125 8.40 -5.87 -7.93
CA ALA A 125 7.01 -6.32 -7.85
C ALA A 125 6.79 -7.66 -8.58
N LYS A 126 7.40 -7.86 -9.76
CA LYS A 126 7.35 -9.12 -10.52
C LYS A 126 7.90 -10.34 -9.77
N ARG A 127 8.77 -10.14 -8.77
CA ARG A 127 9.40 -11.22 -8.00
C ARG A 127 8.62 -11.58 -6.74
N LEU A 128 7.66 -10.76 -6.36
CA LEU A 128 6.88 -10.97 -5.15
C LEU A 128 5.67 -11.86 -5.43
N PRO A 129 5.34 -12.82 -4.55
CA PRO A 129 4.12 -13.60 -4.69
C PRO A 129 2.90 -12.71 -4.49
N LYS A 130 1.82 -13.05 -5.22
CA LYS A 130 0.50 -12.46 -5.02
C LYS A 130 -0.02 -12.84 -3.63
N MET A 131 -0.31 -11.82 -2.81
CA MET A 131 -0.90 -12.00 -1.48
C MET A 131 -2.37 -11.62 -1.43
N ILE A 132 -2.79 -10.60 -2.19
CA ILE A 132 -4.18 -10.12 -2.16
C ILE A 132 -5.05 -10.97 -3.07
N HIS A 133 -6.14 -11.48 -2.50
CA HIS A 133 -7.21 -12.17 -3.18
C HIS A 133 -8.45 -11.28 -3.12
N HIS A 134 -9.00 -10.97 -4.31
CA HIS A 134 -10.21 -10.17 -4.45
C HIS A 134 -11.43 -11.03 -4.18
#